data_AF-A0AAD9P7P9-F1
#
_entry.id   AF-A0AAD9P7P9-F1
#
_cell.length_a   1.000
_cell.length_b   1.000
_cell.length_c   1.000
_cell.angle_alpha   90.00
_cell.angle_beta   90.00
_cell.angle_gamma   90.00
#
_symmetry.space_group_name_H-M   'P 1'
#
loop_
_entity.id
_entity.type
_entity.pdbx_description
1 polymer ?
#
loop_
_entity_poly.entity_id
_entity_poly.type
_entity_poly.pdbx_seq_one_letter_code
_entity_poly.pdbx_strand_id
1 'polypeptide(L)'
;MSAPLPFDRPNLFLKRYDTLVPLAGASPRLSDDEQDELDKKVSLQYAAFLREKERKCGPDGFIDSTRYRHNYVSKKDKRASREDKPKLSTVDVALKTERSKSDFTKRQKVIEVHMWQHKQQERELKRVEGDIAKNQRAVRKTLRDFENAIMRKRLTLEKKFNEGLEKYTKLTKDHLHKKDDITKQRIEANMSADQAHKAMGRKVQLVTSNMARKYRTKLGDLELNKTEVDTLSKEFETKLRAKEAENFKLQQELADLALTLNMEAQKGRKEEVVVEAEHKNEKVKRIQADRTADVDLENKLSKSDGDVKVAEVERRRLSANLTLTRAHLQVKQREEGRHKIDTETRLRGNITEQKMLSEISQQIDLEHKAKQIEHNVKVHEDRRKVRASEVVKSMKTRMDQHETHYSGKFQKRYAEQLRREHEDHLKHFQKMVGKGEDQEYNLHNRVKNAEYARQKQEQRVRKLNQQLMELKRKNAVKIKNEMTEVERSEKELEQQLLREQAELTKVTIMRNVICVVDVNLWKCLEYIQHWELALLTLD
;
A
#
# COMPACT_ATOMS: atom_id res chain seq x y z
N MET A 1 -26.69 19.14 54.71
CA MET A 1 -26.95 18.51 53.39
C MET A 1 -25.60 18.18 52.77
N SER A 2 -25.35 16.89 52.57
CA SER A 2 -24.06 16.29 52.24
C SER A 2 -23.64 16.54 50.79
N ALA A 3 -22.38 16.91 50.58
CA ALA A 3 -21.77 17.03 49.26
C ALA A 3 -21.56 15.62 48.63
N PRO A 4 -21.81 15.43 47.32
CA PRO A 4 -21.65 14.14 46.67
C PRO A 4 -20.17 13.86 46.36
N LEU A 5 -19.76 12.60 46.54
CA LEU A 5 -18.41 12.07 46.31
C LEU A 5 -18.13 11.85 44.80
N PRO A 6 -16.86 11.82 44.37
CA PRO A 6 -16.45 11.96 42.96
C PRO A 6 -16.56 10.68 42.12
N PHE A 7 -17.41 9.73 42.50
CA PHE A 7 -17.57 8.45 41.79
C PHE A 7 -18.89 8.30 41.03
N ASP A 8 -19.81 9.27 41.16
CA ASP A 8 -21.09 9.28 40.43
C ASP A 8 -21.00 10.09 39.13
N ARG A 9 -20.17 9.64 38.19
CA ARG A 9 -20.26 10.06 36.79
C ARG A 9 -20.54 8.84 35.90
N PRO A 10 -21.69 8.77 35.21
CA PRO A 10 -21.96 7.66 34.31
C PRO A 10 -21.00 7.70 33.11
N ASN A 11 -20.53 6.51 32.74
CA ASN A 11 -19.54 6.22 31.70
C ASN A 11 -19.73 7.02 30.39
N LEU A 12 -18.93 8.07 30.22
CA LEU A 12 -18.79 8.82 28.96
C LEU A 12 -18.02 8.06 27.86
N PHE A 13 -17.58 6.81 28.13
CA PHE A 13 -16.82 5.99 27.19
C PHE A 13 -17.69 5.14 26.23
N LEU A 14 -18.98 4.92 26.52
CA LEU A 14 -19.83 4.10 25.64
C LEU A 14 -20.35 4.86 24.40
N LYS A 15 -20.54 6.18 24.48
CA LYS A 15 -21.14 6.96 23.37
C LYS A 15 -20.22 7.21 22.16
N ARG A 16 -18.92 6.85 22.23
CA ARG A 16 -18.01 7.00 21.06
C ARG A 16 -18.08 5.85 20.07
N TYR A 17 -18.71 4.73 20.44
CA TYR A 17 -18.78 3.55 19.57
C TYR A 17 -20.13 3.38 18.86
N ASP A 18 -21.15 4.17 19.23
CA ASP A 18 -22.47 4.12 18.59
C ASP A 18 -22.54 4.83 17.23
N THR A 19 -21.51 5.60 16.83
CA THR A 19 -21.46 6.30 15.53
C THR A 19 -20.72 5.54 14.43
N LEU A 20 -20.23 4.33 14.69
CA LEU A 20 -19.70 3.45 13.65
C LEU A 20 -20.84 2.68 12.98
N VAL A 21 -21.49 3.33 12.02
CA VAL A 21 -22.41 2.68 11.07
C VAL A 21 -21.67 1.54 10.36
N PRO A 22 -22.22 0.31 10.30
CA PRO A 22 -21.57 -0.78 9.57
C PRO A 22 -21.59 -0.50 8.07
N LEU A 23 -20.41 -0.55 7.44
CA LEU A 23 -20.27 -0.62 5.99
C LEU A 23 -21.03 -1.85 5.46
N ALA A 24 -21.90 -1.64 4.48
CA ALA A 24 -22.51 -2.71 3.70
C ALA A 24 -21.40 -3.56 3.05
N GLY A 25 -21.25 -4.81 3.51
CA GLY A 25 -20.24 -5.75 2.99
C GLY A 25 -19.49 -6.59 4.03
N ALA A 26 -19.84 -6.51 5.33
CA ALA A 26 -19.27 -7.42 6.32
C ALA A 26 -19.87 -8.83 6.21
N SER A 27 -18.97 -9.82 6.23
CA SER A 27 -19.20 -11.27 6.16
C SER A 27 -20.35 -11.75 7.08
N PRO A 28 -21.03 -12.87 6.76
CA PRO A 28 -22.16 -13.36 7.53
C PRO A 28 -21.79 -13.50 9.01
N ARG A 29 -22.60 -12.90 9.89
CA ARG A 29 -22.53 -13.16 11.33
C ARG A 29 -22.76 -14.65 11.52
N LEU A 30 -21.75 -15.35 12.05
CA LEU A 30 -21.90 -16.71 12.56
C LEU A 30 -23.00 -16.69 13.61
N SER A 31 -23.83 -17.72 13.61
CA SER A 31 -24.94 -17.87 14.54
C SER A 31 -24.44 -17.95 15.98
N ASP A 32 -25.24 -17.54 16.97
CA ASP A 32 -24.86 -17.59 18.39
C ASP A 32 -24.42 -19.01 18.81
N ASP A 33 -24.93 -20.06 18.13
CA ASP A 33 -24.54 -21.45 18.32
C ASP A 33 -23.11 -21.78 17.85
N GLU A 34 -22.59 -21.10 16.81
CA GLU A 34 -21.23 -21.29 16.29
C GLU A 34 -20.18 -20.55 17.14
N GLN A 35 -20.58 -19.42 17.74
CA GLN A 35 -19.74 -18.66 18.66
C GLN A 35 -19.55 -19.44 19.98
N ASP A 36 -20.61 -20.06 20.48
CA ASP A 36 -20.58 -20.95 21.65
C ASP A 36 -19.73 -22.21 21.42
N GLU A 37 -19.70 -22.74 20.19
CA GLU A 37 -18.83 -23.85 19.81
C GLU A 37 -17.34 -23.45 19.80
N LEU A 38 -17.04 -22.22 19.36
CA LEU A 38 -15.69 -21.67 19.35
C LEU A 38 -15.18 -21.45 20.78
N ASP A 39 -16.01 -20.89 21.64
CA ASP A 39 -15.67 -20.66 23.06
C ASP A 39 -15.53 -21.98 23.84
N LYS A 40 -16.32 -23.01 23.50
CA LYS A 40 -16.10 -24.38 24.00
C LYS A 40 -14.78 -24.97 23.53
N LYS A 41 -14.38 -24.75 22.27
CA LYS A 41 -13.07 -25.22 21.75
C LYS A 41 -11.90 -24.48 22.41
N VAL A 42 -12.01 -23.16 22.62
CA VAL A 42 -10.99 -22.37 23.30
C VAL A 42 -10.88 -22.74 24.78
N SER A 43 -12.00 -22.97 25.47
CA SER A 43 -12.00 -23.43 26.87
C SER A 43 -11.47 -24.87 27.00
N LEU A 44 -11.74 -25.76 26.05
CA LEU A 44 -11.14 -27.10 25.99
C LEU A 44 -9.62 -27.04 25.75
N GLN A 45 -9.14 -26.18 24.86
CA GLN A 45 -7.72 -25.97 24.64
C GLN A 45 -7.04 -25.36 25.87
N TYR A 46 -7.70 -24.42 26.54
CA TYR A 46 -7.19 -23.83 27.78
C TYR A 46 -7.18 -24.85 28.94
N ALA A 47 -8.20 -25.71 29.05
CA ALA A 47 -8.23 -26.79 30.03
C ALA A 47 -7.17 -27.88 29.74
N ALA A 48 -6.86 -28.15 28.46
CA ALA A 48 -5.77 -29.02 28.06
C ALA A 48 -4.40 -28.40 28.41
N PHE A 49 -4.22 -27.11 28.16
CA PHE A 49 -3.03 -26.35 28.57
C PHE A 49 -2.85 -26.35 30.09
N LEU A 50 -3.93 -26.20 30.87
CA LEU A 50 -3.88 -26.29 32.33
C LEU A 50 -3.54 -27.70 32.81
N ARG A 51 -4.07 -28.76 32.17
CA ARG A 51 -3.70 -30.16 32.46
C ARG A 51 -2.25 -30.49 32.09
N GLU A 52 -1.71 -29.87 31.05
CA GLU A 52 -0.32 -30.02 30.64
C GLU A 52 0.64 -29.25 31.58
N LYS A 53 0.16 -28.15 32.18
CA LYS A 53 0.87 -27.37 33.21
C LYS A 53 0.63 -27.89 34.63
N GLU A 54 -0.37 -28.73 34.85
CA GLU A 54 -0.64 -29.39 36.12
C GLU A 54 0.47 -30.40 36.42
N ARG A 55 1.13 -30.18 37.55
CA ARG A 55 2.21 -31.02 38.04
C ARG A 55 1.66 -32.43 38.32
N LYS A 56 2.15 -33.44 37.59
CA LYS A 56 1.84 -34.84 37.90
C LYS A 56 2.42 -35.19 39.28
N CYS A 57 1.55 -35.34 40.28
CA CYS A 57 1.90 -35.93 41.57
C CYS A 57 2.20 -37.41 41.37
N GLY A 58 3.47 -37.80 41.47
CA GLY A 58 3.82 -39.20 41.70
C GLY A 58 3.45 -39.62 43.14
N PRO A 59 3.45 -40.92 43.45
CA PRO A 59 3.13 -41.44 44.79
C PRO A 59 4.06 -40.95 45.92
N ASP A 60 5.10 -40.17 45.62
CA ASP A 60 6.07 -39.64 46.57
C ASP A 60 6.13 -38.07 46.61
N GLY A 61 5.12 -37.39 46.06
CA GLY A 61 4.97 -35.94 46.13
C GLY A 61 5.76 -35.12 45.10
N PHE A 62 5.62 -33.79 45.14
CA PHE A 62 6.09 -32.85 44.11
C PHE A 62 7.61 -32.94 43.82
N ILE A 63 7.94 -33.07 42.54
CA ILE A 63 9.29 -33.27 41.98
C ILE A 63 10.26 -32.10 42.26
N ASP A 64 9.78 -30.92 42.67
CA ASP A 64 10.62 -29.75 42.99
C ASP A 64 11.06 -29.65 44.47
N SER A 65 10.71 -30.62 45.33
CA SER A 65 11.00 -30.55 46.78
C SER A 65 12.32 -31.20 47.23
N THR A 66 13.18 -31.66 46.31
CA THR A 66 14.46 -32.30 46.69
C THR A 66 15.54 -31.32 47.15
N ARG A 67 15.29 -30.00 47.13
CA ARG A 67 16.27 -28.98 47.57
C ARG A 67 16.27 -28.65 49.07
N TYR A 68 15.30 -29.11 49.85
CA TYR A 68 15.29 -28.95 51.31
C TYR A 68 14.56 -30.12 51.99
N ARG A 69 15.23 -31.27 52.10
CA ARG A 69 14.92 -32.26 53.15
C ARG A 69 16.01 -32.21 54.21
N HIS A 70 15.80 -31.37 55.22
CA HIS A 70 16.44 -31.57 56.52
C HIS A 70 15.73 -32.73 57.22
N ASN A 71 16.23 -33.95 57.01
CA ASN A 71 15.86 -35.07 57.86
C ASN A 71 16.58 -34.90 59.19
N TYR A 72 15.83 -34.62 60.25
CA TYR A 72 16.29 -34.82 61.63
C TYR A 72 16.58 -36.32 61.80
N VAL A 73 17.86 -36.70 61.77
CA VAL A 73 18.30 -38.06 62.11
C VAL A 73 18.56 -38.09 63.60
N SER A 74 17.62 -38.67 64.33
CA SER A 74 17.80 -39.07 65.73
C SER A 74 19.01 -40.00 65.83
N LYS A 75 19.98 -39.60 66.65
CA LYS A 75 21.18 -40.39 67.00
C LYS A 75 20.75 -41.76 67.52
N LYS A 76 21.03 -42.83 66.76
CA LYS A 76 21.35 -44.15 67.31
C LYS A 76 22.45 -44.80 66.47
N ASP A 77 23.57 -44.98 67.14
CA ASP A 77 24.71 -45.86 66.87
C ASP A 77 24.71 -46.63 65.54
N LYS A 78 25.33 -46.04 64.53
CA LYS A 78 26.04 -46.80 63.50
C LYS A 78 27.39 -46.14 63.26
N ARG A 79 28.44 -46.88 63.64
CA ARG A 79 29.83 -46.58 63.32
C ARG A 79 29.92 -46.26 61.83
N ALA A 80 30.40 -45.06 61.52
CA ALA A 80 30.68 -44.63 60.17
C ALA A 80 31.71 -45.58 59.54
N SER A 81 31.22 -46.53 58.74
CA SER A 81 32.01 -47.14 57.69
C SER A 81 32.43 -46.02 56.77
N ARG A 82 33.74 -45.78 56.65
CA ARG A 82 34.31 -44.95 55.60
C ARG A 82 33.95 -45.61 54.28
N GLU A 83 32.92 -45.09 53.61
CA GLU A 83 32.72 -45.38 52.20
C GLU A 83 33.92 -44.80 51.44
N ASP A 84 34.90 -45.65 51.20
CA ASP A 84 35.86 -45.48 50.14
C ASP A 84 35.08 -45.26 48.85
N LYS A 85 35.01 -44.01 48.39
CA LYS A 85 34.58 -43.73 47.03
C LYS A 85 35.42 -44.63 46.11
N PRO A 86 34.81 -45.46 45.25
CA PRO A 86 35.57 -46.29 44.35
C PRO A 86 36.51 -45.38 43.56
N LYS A 87 37.80 -45.70 43.61
CA LYS A 87 38.82 -45.02 42.80
C LYS A 87 38.31 -45.06 41.36
N LEU A 88 38.01 -43.91 40.75
CA LEU A 88 37.59 -43.86 39.35
C LEU A 88 38.61 -44.67 38.54
N SER A 89 38.14 -45.74 37.91
CA SER A 89 38.97 -46.53 37.02
C SER A 89 39.35 -45.64 35.82
N THR A 90 40.57 -45.78 35.32
CA THR A 90 41.04 -45.11 34.10
C THR A 90 40.07 -45.32 32.92
N VAL A 91 39.34 -46.44 32.95
CA VAL A 91 38.30 -46.82 31.98
C VAL A 91 37.07 -45.89 32.06
N ASP A 92 36.61 -45.51 33.25
CA ASP A 92 35.45 -44.62 33.42
C ASP A 92 35.73 -43.19 32.95
N VAL A 93 36.99 -42.76 33.11
CA VAL A 93 37.47 -41.44 32.66
C VAL A 93 37.58 -41.40 31.13
N ALA A 94 38.07 -42.48 30.51
CA ALA A 94 38.12 -42.61 29.06
C ALA A 94 36.70 -42.58 28.45
N LEU A 95 35.77 -43.35 29.02
CA LEU A 95 34.37 -43.38 28.57
C LEU A 95 33.66 -42.02 28.70
N LYS A 96 33.92 -41.26 29.77
CA LYS A 96 33.36 -39.91 29.94
C LYS A 96 33.91 -38.92 28.90
N THR A 97 35.17 -39.09 28.52
CA THR A 97 35.83 -38.27 27.50
C THR A 97 35.29 -38.59 26.11
N GLU A 98 35.10 -39.86 25.79
CA GLU A 98 34.47 -40.29 24.54
C GLU A 98 33.02 -39.82 24.42
N ARG A 99 32.22 -39.95 25.49
CA ARG A 99 30.85 -39.42 25.52
C ARG A 99 30.83 -37.91 25.26
N SER A 100 31.70 -37.15 25.91
CA SER A 100 31.80 -35.69 25.73
C SER A 100 32.20 -35.30 24.30
N LYS A 101 33.12 -36.05 23.66
CA LYS A 101 33.46 -35.88 22.24
C LYS A 101 32.30 -36.24 21.32
N SER A 102 31.57 -37.31 21.63
CA SER A 102 30.38 -37.73 20.87
C SER A 102 29.27 -36.67 20.95
N ASP A 103 29.07 -36.06 22.12
CA ASP A 103 28.03 -35.05 22.32
C ASP A 103 28.42 -33.72 21.65
N PHE A 104 29.70 -33.34 21.70
CA PHE A 104 30.24 -32.21 20.94
C PHE A 104 30.01 -32.39 19.44
N THR A 105 30.42 -33.54 18.88
CA THR A 105 30.25 -33.81 17.44
C THR A 105 28.78 -33.86 17.02
N LYS A 106 27.88 -34.38 17.87
CA LYS A 106 26.43 -34.33 17.62
C LYS A 106 25.92 -32.89 17.57
N ARG A 107 26.28 -32.05 18.55
CA ARG A 107 25.86 -30.64 18.60
C ARG A 107 26.40 -29.84 17.42
N GLN A 108 27.67 -30.04 17.07
CA GLN A 108 28.30 -29.41 15.91
C GLN A 108 27.58 -29.81 14.61
N LYS A 109 27.29 -31.10 14.40
CA LYS A 109 26.52 -31.57 13.24
C LYS A 109 25.12 -30.96 13.15
N VAL A 110 24.43 -30.80 14.28
CA VAL A 110 23.11 -30.15 14.30
C VAL A 110 23.22 -28.70 13.82
N ILE A 111 24.22 -27.95 14.30
CA ILE A 111 24.45 -26.57 13.87
C ILE A 111 24.82 -26.50 12.38
N GLU A 112 25.67 -27.40 11.89
CA GLU A 112 26.02 -27.49 10.47
C GLU A 112 24.79 -27.75 9.59
N VAL A 113 23.91 -28.68 10.00
CA VAL A 113 22.66 -28.97 9.30
C VAL A 113 21.74 -27.74 9.27
N HIS A 114 21.55 -27.07 10.41
CA HIS A 114 20.75 -25.85 10.48
C HIS A 114 21.34 -24.73 9.61
N MET A 115 22.65 -24.50 9.68
CA MET A 115 23.34 -23.54 8.81
C MET A 115 23.12 -23.86 7.32
N TRP A 116 23.19 -25.13 6.94
CA TRP A 116 22.98 -25.54 5.56
C TRP A 116 21.53 -25.31 5.12
N GLN A 117 20.55 -25.61 5.99
CA GLN A 117 19.13 -25.32 5.72
C GLN A 117 18.89 -23.82 5.52
N HIS A 118 19.40 -22.97 6.42
CA HIS A 118 19.28 -21.51 6.26
C HIS A 118 19.95 -21.02 4.98
N LYS A 119 21.10 -21.58 4.60
CA LYS A 119 21.78 -21.26 3.33
C LYS A 119 21.00 -21.68 2.10
N GLN A 120 20.26 -22.79 2.15
CA GLN A 120 19.34 -23.19 1.06
C GLN A 120 18.13 -22.25 0.99
N GLN A 121 17.51 -21.97 2.14
CA GLN A 121 16.40 -21.01 2.23
C GLN A 121 16.80 -19.63 1.70
N GLU A 122 18.02 -19.16 1.98
CA GLU A 122 18.54 -17.90 1.43
C GLU A 122 18.59 -17.93 -0.11
N ARG A 123 19.04 -19.04 -0.71
CA ARG A 123 19.07 -19.19 -2.18
C ARG A 123 17.66 -19.19 -2.76
N GLU A 124 16.73 -19.88 -2.12
CA GLU A 124 15.32 -19.92 -2.53
C GLU A 124 14.69 -18.53 -2.45
N LEU A 125 14.88 -17.82 -1.33
CA LEU A 125 14.40 -16.47 -1.15
C LEU A 125 14.99 -15.50 -2.18
N LYS A 126 16.27 -15.63 -2.55
CA LYS A 126 16.89 -14.83 -3.64
C LYS A 126 16.31 -15.16 -5.02
N ARG A 127 15.92 -16.41 -5.28
CA ARG A 127 15.20 -16.76 -6.52
C ARG A 127 13.84 -16.09 -6.56
N VAL A 128 13.09 -16.17 -5.46
CA VAL A 128 11.78 -15.52 -5.32
C VAL A 128 11.90 -14.01 -5.46
N GLU A 129 12.91 -13.38 -4.85
CA GLU A 129 13.21 -11.95 -5.03
C GLU A 129 13.45 -11.61 -6.52
N GLY A 130 14.21 -12.45 -7.22
CA GLY A 130 14.45 -12.33 -8.66
C GLY A 130 13.17 -12.42 -9.49
N ASP A 131 12.25 -13.31 -9.12
CA ASP A 131 10.96 -13.47 -9.80
C ASP A 131 10.01 -12.31 -9.49
N ILE A 132 9.96 -11.81 -8.25
CA ILE A 132 9.25 -10.58 -7.89
C ILE A 132 9.78 -9.40 -8.71
N ALA A 133 11.11 -9.26 -8.84
CA ALA A 133 11.70 -8.21 -9.65
C ALA A 133 11.33 -8.31 -11.13
N LYS A 134 11.19 -9.53 -11.69
CA LYS A 134 10.68 -9.74 -13.05
C LYS A 134 9.20 -9.36 -13.15
N ASN A 135 8.37 -9.76 -12.19
CA ASN A 135 6.94 -9.41 -12.15
C ASN A 135 6.74 -7.90 -12.07
N GLN A 136 7.51 -7.19 -11.23
CA GLN A 136 7.48 -5.73 -11.15
C GLN A 136 7.81 -5.07 -12.51
N ARG A 137 8.82 -5.58 -13.23
CA ARG A 137 9.14 -5.09 -14.58
C ARG A 137 8.02 -5.40 -15.57
N ALA A 138 7.41 -6.57 -15.49
CA ALA A 138 6.29 -6.96 -16.34
C ALA A 138 5.06 -6.07 -16.11
N VAL A 139 4.71 -5.78 -14.86
CA VAL A 139 3.62 -4.85 -14.51
C VAL A 139 3.90 -3.43 -15.04
N ARG A 140 5.12 -2.92 -14.90
CA ARG A 140 5.50 -1.60 -15.47
C ARG A 140 5.50 -1.58 -16.99
N LYS A 141 5.89 -2.67 -17.64
CA LYS A 141 5.86 -2.80 -19.11
C LYS A 141 4.43 -2.84 -19.62
N THR A 142 3.59 -3.70 -19.04
CA THR A 142 2.18 -3.81 -19.41
C THR A 142 1.44 -2.49 -19.22
N LEU A 143 1.66 -1.77 -18.11
CA LEU A 143 1.09 -0.43 -17.91
C LEU A 143 1.46 0.52 -19.06
N ARG A 144 2.74 0.61 -19.42
CA ARG A 144 3.21 1.47 -20.52
C ARG A 144 2.63 1.06 -21.87
N ASP A 145 2.57 -0.24 -22.16
CA ASP A 145 2.02 -0.76 -23.40
C ASP A 145 0.51 -0.46 -23.51
N PHE A 146 -0.24 -0.59 -22.41
CA PHE A 146 -1.64 -0.20 -22.32
C PHE A 146 -1.85 1.31 -22.48
N GLU A 147 -1.05 2.13 -21.79
CA GLU A 147 -1.09 3.60 -21.92
C GLU A 147 -0.82 4.04 -23.36
N ASN A 148 0.20 3.48 -24.01
CA ASN A 148 0.53 3.77 -25.40
C ASN A 148 -0.55 3.28 -26.38
N ALA A 149 -1.15 2.12 -26.13
CA ALA A 149 -2.26 1.60 -26.94
C ALA A 149 -3.50 2.51 -26.83
N ILE A 150 -3.85 2.96 -25.63
CA ILE A 150 -4.98 3.87 -25.41
C ILE A 150 -4.69 5.24 -26.00
N MET A 151 -3.47 5.78 -25.85
CA MET A 151 -3.08 7.05 -26.48
C MET A 151 -3.22 7.01 -28.01
N ARG A 152 -2.75 5.92 -28.64
CA ARG A 152 -2.92 5.74 -30.10
C ARG A 152 -4.39 5.69 -30.50
N LYS A 153 -5.22 4.92 -29.78
CA LYS A 153 -6.67 4.85 -30.05
C LYS A 153 -7.35 6.20 -29.83
N ARG A 154 -6.97 6.93 -28.78
CA ARG A 154 -7.49 8.28 -28.50
C ARG A 154 -7.15 9.25 -29.63
N LEU A 155 -5.90 9.28 -30.11
CA LEU A 155 -5.49 10.10 -31.25
C LEU A 155 -6.28 9.77 -32.51
N THR A 156 -6.54 8.47 -32.78
CA THR A 156 -7.37 8.10 -33.94
C THR A 156 -8.82 8.55 -33.80
N LEU A 157 -9.40 8.48 -32.60
CA LEU A 157 -10.75 8.97 -32.36
C LEU A 157 -10.84 10.49 -32.42
N GLU A 158 -9.81 11.19 -31.94
CA GLU A 158 -9.72 12.66 -32.01
C GLU A 158 -9.61 13.13 -33.46
N LYS A 159 -8.85 12.43 -34.32
CA LYS A 159 -8.86 12.67 -35.76
C LYS A 159 -10.24 12.45 -36.37
N LYS A 160 -10.92 11.34 -36.08
CA LYS A 160 -12.29 11.07 -36.56
C LYS A 160 -13.30 12.12 -36.09
N PHE A 161 -13.17 12.57 -34.85
CA PHE A 161 -14.00 13.62 -34.28
C PHE A 161 -13.81 14.95 -35.05
N ASN A 162 -12.55 15.35 -35.28
CA ASN A 162 -12.24 16.55 -36.06
C ASN A 162 -12.72 16.44 -37.51
N GLU A 163 -12.49 15.30 -38.18
CA GLU A 163 -13.00 15.02 -39.51
C GLU A 163 -14.54 15.09 -39.57
N GLY A 164 -15.22 14.59 -38.53
CA GLY A 164 -16.68 14.69 -38.40
C GLY A 164 -17.16 16.14 -38.26
N LEU A 165 -16.45 16.95 -37.47
CA LEU A 165 -16.75 18.38 -37.28
C LEU A 165 -16.49 19.19 -38.57
N GLU A 166 -15.41 18.89 -39.29
CA GLU A 166 -15.10 19.47 -40.59
C GLU A 166 -16.18 19.11 -41.63
N LYS A 167 -16.61 17.84 -41.67
CA LYS A 167 -17.73 17.42 -42.54
C LYS A 167 -19.02 18.14 -42.20
N TYR A 168 -19.35 18.29 -40.91
CA TYR A 168 -20.52 19.02 -40.45
C TYR A 168 -20.49 20.48 -40.91
N THR A 169 -19.37 21.17 -40.66
CA THR A 169 -19.21 22.58 -41.06
C THR A 169 -19.23 22.76 -42.59
N LYS A 170 -18.62 21.83 -43.33
CA LYS A 170 -18.65 21.84 -44.80
C LYS A 170 -20.06 21.63 -45.35
N LEU A 171 -20.81 20.65 -44.84
CA LEU A 171 -22.20 20.40 -45.25
C LEU A 171 -23.09 21.64 -45.06
N THR A 172 -22.95 22.32 -43.93
CA THR A 172 -23.70 23.54 -43.64
C THR A 172 -23.33 24.67 -44.59
N LYS A 173 -22.02 24.87 -44.86
CA LYS A 173 -21.54 25.88 -45.82
C LYS A 173 -22.02 25.58 -47.25
N ASP A 174 -21.89 24.32 -47.70
CA ASP A 174 -22.30 23.90 -49.03
C ASP A 174 -23.82 24.09 -49.23
N HIS A 175 -24.64 23.86 -48.19
CA HIS A 175 -26.08 24.13 -48.23
C HIS A 175 -26.38 25.62 -48.33
N LEU A 176 -25.70 26.46 -47.55
CA LEU A 176 -25.82 27.92 -47.63
C LEU A 176 -25.47 28.42 -49.04
N HIS A 177 -24.35 27.99 -49.60
CA HIS A 177 -23.95 28.36 -50.96
C HIS A 177 -24.96 27.91 -52.01
N LYS A 178 -25.45 26.66 -51.93
CA LYS A 178 -26.50 26.19 -52.85
C LYS A 178 -27.78 27.00 -52.72
N LYS A 179 -28.18 27.37 -51.50
CA LYS A 179 -29.36 28.19 -51.25
C LYS A 179 -29.19 29.59 -51.85
N ASP A 180 -28.01 30.19 -51.71
CA ASP A 180 -27.66 31.48 -52.30
C ASP A 180 -27.70 31.41 -53.84
N ASP A 181 -27.11 30.38 -54.43
CA ASP A 181 -27.09 30.20 -55.89
C ASP A 181 -28.50 29.96 -56.46
N ILE A 182 -29.30 29.12 -55.79
CA ILE A 182 -30.72 28.93 -56.13
C ILE A 182 -31.48 30.25 -56.00
N THR A 183 -31.20 31.06 -54.97
CA THR A 183 -31.86 32.36 -54.78
C THR A 183 -31.48 33.34 -55.88
N LYS A 184 -30.20 33.39 -56.28
CA LYS A 184 -29.74 34.20 -57.42
C LYS A 184 -30.44 33.78 -58.72
N GLN A 185 -30.45 32.48 -59.04
CA GLN A 185 -31.14 31.95 -60.21
C GLN A 185 -32.63 32.30 -60.19
N ARG A 186 -33.29 32.24 -59.03
CA ARG A 186 -34.70 32.64 -58.87
C ARG A 186 -34.90 34.13 -59.11
N ILE A 187 -34.01 35.00 -58.63
CA ILE A 187 -34.07 36.44 -58.87
C ILE A 187 -33.94 36.73 -60.36
N GLU A 188 -32.96 36.13 -61.04
CA GLU A 188 -32.75 36.28 -62.48
C GLU A 188 -33.95 35.79 -63.30
N ALA A 189 -34.50 34.61 -62.97
CA ALA A 189 -35.67 34.06 -63.63
C ALA A 189 -36.92 34.93 -63.42
N ASN A 190 -37.16 35.43 -62.20
CA ASN A 190 -38.28 36.34 -61.92
C ASN A 190 -38.11 37.67 -62.67
N MET A 191 -36.89 38.23 -62.72
CA MET A 191 -36.62 39.44 -63.48
C MET A 191 -36.88 39.25 -64.98
N SER A 192 -36.48 38.11 -65.54
CA SER A 192 -36.74 37.76 -66.95
C SER A 192 -38.25 37.60 -67.21
N ALA A 193 -38.97 36.88 -66.33
CA ALA A 193 -40.42 36.70 -66.44
C ALA A 193 -41.18 38.02 -66.34
N ASP A 194 -40.81 38.90 -65.40
CA ASP A 194 -41.40 40.23 -65.25
C ASP A 194 -41.16 41.10 -66.48
N GLN A 195 -39.98 41.02 -67.09
CA GLN A 195 -39.69 41.74 -68.33
C GLN A 195 -40.54 41.22 -69.50
N ALA A 196 -40.70 39.90 -69.62
CA ALA A 196 -41.56 39.28 -70.62
C ALA A 196 -43.03 39.68 -70.43
N HIS A 197 -43.53 39.66 -69.19
CA HIS A 197 -44.88 40.10 -68.85
C HIS A 197 -45.10 41.58 -69.17
N LYS A 198 -44.16 42.46 -68.78
CA LYS A 198 -44.19 43.89 -69.15
C LYS A 198 -44.18 44.08 -70.67
N ALA A 199 -43.44 43.27 -71.42
CA ALA A 199 -43.44 43.33 -72.88
C ALA A 199 -44.78 42.92 -73.50
N MET A 200 -45.40 41.84 -73.01
CA MET A 200 -46.75 41.45 -73.42
C MET A 200 -47.79 42.52 -73.04
N GLY A 201 -47.75 43.04 -71.82
CA GLY A 201 -48.65 44.11 -71.38
C GLY A 201 -48.54 45.36 -72.25
N ARG A 202 -47.32 45.80 -72.60
CA ARG A 202 -47.10 46.90 -73.56
C ARG A 202 -47.68 46.60 -74.94
N LYS A 203 -47.56 45.35 -75.43
CA LYS A 203 -48.13 44.93 -76.73
C LYS A 203 -49.66 45.02 -76.71
N VAL A 204 -50.30 44.50 -75.68
CA VAL A 204 -51.77 44.58 -75.50
C VAL A 204 -52.21 46.04 -75.38
N GLN A 205 -51.49 46.87 -74.64
CA GLN A 205 -51.80 48.28 -74.47
C GLN A 205 -51.65 49.07 -75.78
N LEU A 206 -50.64 48.75 -76.60
CA LEU A 206 -50.46 49.33 -77.94
C LEU A 206 -51.60 48.94 -78.88
N VAL A 207 -51.99 47.66 -78.89
CA VAL A 207 -53.10 47.16 -79.73
C VAL A 207 -54.41 47.82 -79.32
N THR A 208 -54.75 47.81 -78.02
CA THR A 208 -55.97 48.43 -77.49
C THR A 208 -56.00 49.94 -77.75
N SER A 209 -54.88 50.66 -77.54
CA SER A 209 -54.77 52.08 -77.85
C SER A 209 -54.95 52.38 -79.34
N ASN A 210 -54.34 51.58 -80.23
CA ASN A 210 -54.52 51.71 -81.67
C ASN A 210 -55.96 51.43 -82.10
N MET A 211 -56.61 50.42 -81.53
CA MET A 211 -58.02 50.11 -81.80
C MET A 211 -58.95 51.20 -81.28
N ALA A 212 -58.69 51.75 -80.09
CA ALA A 212 -59.43 52.88 -79.55
C ALA A 212 -59.27 54.15 -80.41
N ARG A 213 -58.09 54.40 -80.97
CA ARG A 213 -57.86 55.50 -81.91
C ARG A 213 -58.66 55.31 -83.19
N LYS A 214 -58.61 54.11 -83.80
CA LYS A 214 -59.41 53.77 -84.98
C LYS A 214 -60.91 53.95 -84.72
N TYR A 215 -61.38 53.49 -83.57
CA TYR A 215 -62.77 53.67 -83.13
C TYR A 215 -63.16 55.15 -83.05
N ARG A 216 -62.33 56.00 -82.41
CA ARG A 216 -62.60 57.45 -82.30
C ARG A 216 -62.58 58.16 -83.66
N THR A 217 -61.65 57.80 -84.54
CA THR A 217 -61.61 58.37 -85.90
C THR A 217 -62.88 58.03 -86.67
N LYS A 218 -63.33 56.77 -86.60
CA LYS A 218 -64.58 56.34 -87.26
C LYS A 218 -65.84 56.94 -86.63
N LEU A 219 -65.84 57.17 -85.32
CA LEU A 219 -66.89 57.91 -84.64
C LEU A 219 -66.96 59.36 -85.14
N GLY A 220 -65.81 60.02 -85.30
CA GLY A 220 -65.73 61.37 -85.88
C GLY A 220 -66.21 61.41 -87.33
N ASP A 221 -65.83 60.43 -88.17
CA ASP A 221 -66.35 60.31 -89.55
C ASP A 221 -67.89 60.20 -89.57
N LEU A 222 -68.48 59.49 -88.60
CA LEU A 222 -69.93 59.33 -88.44
C LEU A 222 -70.61 60.63 -88.02
N GLU A 223 -70.01 61.39 -87.11
CA GLU A 223 -70.50 62.71 -86.69
C GLU A 223 -70.43 63.73 -87.84
N LEU A 224 -69.35 63.72 -88.62
CA LEU A 224 -69.19 64.56 -89.81
C LEU A 224 -70.24 64.21 -90.88
N ASN A 225 -70.43 62.92 -91.16
CA ASN A 225 -71.50 62.46 -92.05
C ASN A 225 -72.90 62.82 -91.54
N LYS A 226 -73.15 62.82 -90.22
CA LYS A 226 -74.42 63.32 -89.65
C LYS A 226 -74.63 64.80 -89.94
N THR A 227 -73.59 65.63 -89.83
CA THR A 227 -73.68 67.06 -90.17
C THR A 227 -73.83 67.30 -91.68
N GLU A 228 -73.26 66.45 -92.52
CA GLU A 228 -73.50 66.45 -93.97
C GLU A 228 -74.94 65.98 -94.31
N VAL A 229 -75.50 65.04 -93.54
CA VAL A 229 -76.90 64.60 -93.65
C VAL A 229 -77.89 65.70 -93.24
N ASP A 230 -77.56 66.49 -92.21
CA ASP A 230 -78.38 67.63 -91.80
C ASP A 230 -78.38 68.76 -92.85
N THR A 231 -77.28 68.93 -93.58
CA THR A 231 -77.18 69.93 -94.66
C THR A 231 -77.80 69.45 -95.98
N LEU A 232 -77.64 68.16 -96.32
CA LEU A 232 -78.26 67.50 -97.48
C LEU A 232 -79.73 67.11 -97.26
N SER A 233 -80.26 67.33 -96.05
CA SER A 233 -81.69 67.19 -95.76
C SER A 233 -82.61 68.13 -96.55
N LYS A 234 -82.02 69.05 -97.33
CA LYS A 234 -82.72 69.94 -98.27
C LYS A 234 -82.82 69.39 -99.69
N GLU A 235 -82.19 68.25 -100.03
CA GLU A 235 -82.15 67.69 -101.41
C GLU A 235 -82.64 66.22 -101.53
N PHE A 236 -83.31 65.68 -100.50
CA PHE A 236 -83.90 64.32 -100.46
C PHE A 236 -84.85 64.05 -101.65
N GLU A 237 -84.77 62.97 -102.41
CA GLU A 237 -85.38 61.69 -102.02
C GLU A 237 -84.75 60.48 -102.73
N THR A 238 -83.99 60.67 -103.81
CA THR A 238 -83.50 59.54 -104.63
C THR A 238 -82.21 58.89 -104.11
N LYS A 239 -81.44 59.56 -103.24
CA LYS A 239 -80.22 59.01 -102.62
C LYS A 239 -80.43 58.30 -101.27
N LEU A 240 -81.66 58.30 -100.73
CA LEU A 240 -82.02 57.78 -99.40
C LEU A 240 -81.60 56.30 -99.22
N ARG A 241 -81.91 55.44 -100.21
CA ARG A 241 -81.66 53.98 -100.10
C ARG A 241 -80.19 53.57 -100.18
N ALA A 242 -79.35 54.31 -100.92
CA ALA A 242 -77.93 53.99 -101.04
C ALA A 242 -77.15 54.36 -99.77
N LYS A 243 -77.58 55.41 -99.06
CA LYS A 243 -76.94 55.89 -97.83
C LYS A 243 -77.43 55.18 -96.57
N GLU A 244 -78.67 54.69 -96.53
CA GLU A 244 -79.12 53.77 -95.47
C GLU A 244 -78.32 52.47 -95.45
N ALA A 245 -77.95 51.93 -96.63
CA ALA A 245 -77.09 50.75 -96.74
C ALA A 245 -75.65 51.00 -96.24
N GLU A 246 -75.07 52.18 -96.52
CA GLU A 246 -73.76 52.56 -95.97
C GLU A 246 -73.81 52.81 -94.46
N ASN A 247 -74.88 53.42 -93.95
CA ASN A 247 -75.07 53.65 -92.51
C ASN A 247 -75.24 52.32 -91.75
N PHE A 248 -76.00 51.39 -92.30
CA PHE A 248 -76.13 50.03 -91.74
C PHE A 248 -74.80 49.27 -91.75
N LYS A 249 -74.03 49.38 -92.84
CA LYS A 249 -72.70 48.76 -92.95
C LYS A 249 -71.71 49.34 -91.92
N LEU A 250 -71.69 50.65 -91.74
CA LEU A 250 -70.83 51.31 -90.75
C LEU A 250 -71.25 51.01 -89.30
N GLN A 251 -72.55 50.86 -89.03
CA GLN A 251 -73.04 50.38 -87.73
C GLN A 251 -72.64 48.93 -87.46
N GLN A 252 -72.68 48.07 -88.48
CA GLN A 252 -72.23 46.69 -88.37
C GLN A 252 -70.72 46.62 -88.09
N GLU A 253 -69.90 47.42 -88.78
CA GLU A 253 -68.46 47.52 -88.53
C GLU A 253 -68.15 48.10 -87.13
N LEU A 254 -68.96 49.04 -86.63
CA LEU A 254 -68.86 49.57 -85.26
C LEU A 254 -69.19 48.50 -84.20
N ALA A 255 -70.24 47.70 -84.44
CA ALA A 255 -70.60 46.61 -83.56
C ALA A 255 -69.51 45.53 -83.53
N ASP A 256 -68.93 45.19 -84.68
CA ASP A 256 -67.82 44.23 -84.80
C ASP A 256 -66.54 44.73 -84.11
N LEU A 257 -66.23 46.03 -84.23
CA LEU A 257 -65.10 46.67 -83.54
C LEU A 257 -65.31 46.73 -82.02
N ALA A 258 -66.53 47.00 -81.56
CA ALA A 258 -66.86 46.99 -80.13
C ALA A 258 -66.79 45.57 -79.54
N LEU A 259 -67.27 44.57 -80.28
CA LEU A 259 -67.16 43.15 -79.91
C LEU A 259 -65.70 42.70 -79.83
N THR A 260 -64.87 43.05 -80.82
CA THR A 260 -63.44 42.71 -80.80
C THR A 260 -62.69 43.39 -79.67
N LEU A 261 -62.95 44.67 -79.40
CA LEU A 261 -62.33 45.38 -78.27
C LEU A 261 -62.71 44.79 -76.91
N ASN A 262 -63.98 44.40 -76.74
CA ASN A 262 -64.44 43.75 -75.51
C ASN A 262 -63.87 42.32 -75.37
N MET A 263 -63.75 41.57 -76.48
CA MET A 263 -63.08 40.28 -76.51
C MET A 263 -61.59 40.38 -76.15
N GLU A 264 -60.87 41.38 -76.66
CA GLU A 264 -59.47 41.61 -76.31
C GLU A 264 -59.30 42.04 -74.84
N ALA A 265 -60.19 42.88 -74.32
CA ALA A 265 -60.21 43.23 -72.90
C ALA A 265 -60.52 42.02 -71.99
N GLN A 266 -61.44 41.13 -72.41
CA GLN A 266 -61.69 39.88 -71.70
C GLN A 266 -60.51 38.90 -71.79
N LYS A 267 -59.81 38.81 -72.92
CA LYS A 267 -58.58 38.02 -73.04
C LYS A 267 -57.52 38.52 -72.06
N GLY A 268 -57.25 39.82 -72.03
CA GLY A 268 -56.29 40.41 -71.08
C GLY A 268 -56.62 40.08 -69.61
N ARG A 269 -57.89 40.22 -69.20
CA ARG A 269 -58.32 39.86 -67.83
C ARG A 269 -58.16 38.36 -67.52
N LYS A 270 -58.46 37.47 -68.48
CA LYS A 270 -58.28 36.02 -68.32
C LYS A 270 -56.80 35.67 -68.19
N GLU A 271 -55.95 36.29 -69.00
CA GLU A 271 -54.51 36.07 -69.01
C GLU A 271 -53.87 36.53 -67.68
N GLU A 272 -54.32 37.65 -67.12
CA GLU A 272 -53.90 38.13 -65.79
C GLU A 272 -54.25 37.15 -64.67
N VAL A 273 -55.46 36.59 -64.66
CA VAL A 273 -55.88 35.57 -63.67
C VAL A 273 -55.08 34.27 -63.81
N VAL A 274 -54.77 33.83 -65.04
CA VAL A 274 -53.94 32.65 -65.28
C VAL A 274 -52.52 32.87 -64.76
N VAL A 275 -51.92 34.03 -65.05
CA VAL A 275 -50.59 34.41 -64.54
C VAL A 275 -50.57 34.45 -63.01
N GLU A 276 -51.60 34.99 -62.36
CA GLU A 276 -51.69 34.96 -60.89
C GLU A 276 -51.78 33.54 -60.32
N ALA A 277 -52.55 32.66 -60.96
CA ALA A 277 -52.71 31.27 -60.54
C ALA A 277 -51.40 30.47 -60.73
N GLU A 278 -50.71 30.67 -61.85
CA GLU A 278 -49.38 30.10 -62.11
C GLU A 278 -48.37 30.59 -61.07
N HIS A 279 -48.35 31.89 -60.78
CA HIS A 279 -47.44 32.46 -59.79
C HIS A 279 -47.69 31.93 -58.36
N LYS A 280 -48.96 31.68 -57.99
CA LYS A 280 -49.31 31.01 -56.71
C LYS A 280 -48.81 29.57 -56.67
N ASN A 281 -49.04 28.79 -57.73
CA ASN A 281 -48.57 27.40 -57.82
C ASN A 281 -47.03 27.30 -57.81
N GLU A 282 -46.36 28.21 -58.54
CA GLU A 282 -44.91 28.35 -58.56
C GLU A 282 -44.35 28.62 -57.14
N LYS A 283 -44.97 29.52 -56.38
CA LYS A 283 -44.60 29.80 -54.98
C LYS A 283 -44.73 28.57 -54.08
N VAL A 284 -45.82 27.81 -54.22
CA VAL A 284 -46.02 26.58 -53.43
C VAL A 284 -44.94 25.55 -53.76
N LYS A 285 -44.63 25.35 -55.05
CA LYS A 285 -43.54 24.46 -55.49
C LYS A 285 -42.18 24.90 -54.93
N ARG A 286 -41.88 26.21 -54.90
CA ARG A 286 -40.65 26.76 -54.31
C ARG A 286 -40.54 26.44 -52.82
N ILE A 287 -41.60 26.68 -52.05
CA ILE A 287 -41.64 26.39 -50.61
C ILE A 287 -41.43 24.90 -50.35
N GLN A 288 -42.05 24.05 -51.16
CA GLN A 288 -41.93 22.61 -51.01
C GLN A 288 -40.53 22.10 -51.33
N ALA A 289 -39.90 22.62 -52.39
CA ALA A 289 -38.51 22.32 -52.74
C ALA A 289 -37.52 22.78 -51.65
N ASP A 290 -37.71 23.99 -51.10
CA ASP A 290 -36.87 24.50 -50.00
C ASP A 290 -37.00 23.64 -48.75
N ARG A 291 -38.23 23.25 -48.38
CA ARG A 291 -38.48 22.33 -47.27
C ARG A 291 -37.80 20.97 -47.47
N THR A 292 -37.88 20.38 -48.67
CA THR A 292 -37.21 19.11 -48.94
C THR A 292 -35.69 19.23 -48.84
N ALA A 293 -35.11 20.33 -49.31
CA ALA A 293 -33.67 20.57 -49.23
C ALA A 293 -33.21 20.76 -47.77
N ASP A 294 -34.00 21.46 -46.95
CA ASP A 294 -33.70 21.64 -45.53
C ASP A 294 -33.81 20.32 -44.75
N VAL A 295 -34.84 19.49 -45.03
CA VAL A 295 -34.97 18.15 -44.45
C VAL A 295 -33.81 17.23 -44.85
N ASP A 296 -33.37 17.29 -46.11
CA ASP A 296 -32.22 16.52 -46.59
C ASP A 296 -30.91 16.95 -45.92
N LEU A 297 -30.74 18.25 -45.65
CA LEU A 297 -29.62 18.74 -44.86
C LEU A 297 -29.71 18.23 -43.42
N GLU A 298 -30.86 18.35 -42.77
CA GLU A 298 -31.08 17.91 -41.39
C GLU A 298 -30.79 16.41 -41.22
N ASN A 299 -31.20 15.59 -42.20
CA ASN A 299 -30.88 14.16 -42.25
C ASN A 299 -29.38 13.88 -42.41
N LYS A 300 -28.62 14.73 -43.12
CA LYS A 300 -27.17 14.60 -43.26
C LYS A 300 -26.43 15.08 -42.00
N LEU A 301 -26.89 16.19 -41.41
CA LEU A 301 -26.34 16.74 -40.18
C LEU A 301 -26.57 15.80 -38.99
N SER A 302 -27.76 15.22 -38.85
CA SER A 302 -28.07 14.25 -37.78
C SER A 302 -27.22 12.99 -37.86
N LYS A 303 -26.95 12.47 -39.06
CA LYS A 303 -26.00 11.35 -39.26
C LYS A 303 -24.58 11.72 -38.84
N SER A 304 -24.10 12.88 -39.30
CA SER A 304 -22.77 13.37 -38.94
C SER A 304 -22.62 13.63 -37.44
N ASP A 305 -23.64 14.19 -36.80
CA ASP A 305 -23.69 14.42 -35.35
C ASP A 305 -23.73 13.10 -34.57
N GLY A 306 -24.45 12.10 -35.08
CA GLY A 306 -24.42 10.72 -34.55
C GLY A 306 -23.01 10.14 -34.51
N ASP A 307 -22.26 10.24 -35.61
CA ASP A 307 -20.88 9.75 -35.69
C ASP A 307 -19.94 10.49 -34.73
N VAL A 308 -20.10 11.81 -34.61
CA VAL A 308 -19.34 12.65 -33.66
C VAL A 308 -19.61 12.24 -32.22
N LYS A 309 -20.88 12.03 -31.86
CA LYS A 309 -21.28 11.57 -30.51
C LYS A 309 -20.75 10.18 -30.21
N VAL A 310 -20.79 9.24 -31.15
CA VAL A 310 -20.22 7.90 -30.98
C VAL A 310 -18.72 7.98 -30.72
N ALA A 311 -17.98 8.75 -31.53
CA ALA A 311 -16.54 8.94 -31.34
C ALA A 311 -16.22 9.58 -29.97
N GLU A 312 -17.04 10.53 -29.51
CA GLU A 312 -16.87 11.16 -28.20
C GLU A 312 -17.13 10.18 -27.04
N VAL A 313 -18.20 9.39 -27.12
CA VAL A 313 -18.54 8.37 -26.12
C VAL A 313 -17.44 7.30 -26.06
N GLU A 314 -16.94 6.85 -27.21
CA GLU A 314 -15.81 5.92 -27.26
C GLU A 314 -14.54 6.51 -26.66
N ARG A 315 -14.26 7.81 -26.90
CA ARG A 315 -13.14 8.52 -26.27
C ARG A 315 -13.28 8.54 -24.75
N ARG A 316 -14.47 8.85 -24.21
CA ARG A 316 -14.75 8.82 -22.77
C ARG A 316 -14.58 7.41 -22.20
N ARG A 317 -15.06 6.39 -22.91
CA ARG A 317 -14.92 4.97 -22.53
C ARG A 317 -13.45 4.54 -22.46
N LEU A 318 -12.63 4.92 -23.44
CA LEU A 318 -11.19 4.62 -23.43
C LEU A 318 -10.49 5.28 -22.23
N SER A 319 -10.84 6.52 -21.90
CA SER A 319 -10.33 7.20 -20.70
C SER A 319 -10.74 6.49 -19.41
N ALA A 320 -12.00 6.06 -19.28
CA ALA A 320 -12.46 5.31 -18.12
C ALA A 320 -11.74 3.95 -17.99
N ASN A 321 -11.61 3.22 -19.10
CA ASN A 321 -10.87 1.95 -19.15
C ASN A 321 -9.41 2.12 -18.76
N LEU A 322 -8.77 3.22 -19.19
CA LEU A 322 -7.39 3.54 -18.79
C LEU A 322 -7.28 3.72 -17.27
N THR A 323 -8.18 4.52 -16.69
CA THR A 323 -8.20 4.77 -15.24
C THR A 323 -8.39 3.48 -14.45
N LEU A 324 -9.34 2.64 -14.85
CA LEU A 324 -9.60 1.34 -14.20
C LEU A 324 -8.39 0.39 -14.31
N THR A 325 -7.83 0.25 -15.51
CA THR A 325 -6.69 -0.65 -15.74
C THR A 325 -5.45 -0.15 -15.00
N ARG A 326 -5.21 1.17 -15.00
CA ARG A 326 -4.12 1.80 -14.24
C ARG A 326 -4.29 1.58 -12.75
N ALA A 327 -5.49 1.74 -12.20
CA ALA A 327 -5.76 1.45 -10.79
C ALA A 327 -5.48 -0.02 -10.45
N HIS A 328 -5.94 -0.96 -11.28
CA HIS A 328 -5.69 -2.39 -11.08
C HIS A 328 -4.19 -2.74 -11.13
N LEU A 329 -3.45 -2.22 -12.12
CA LEU A 329 -2.01 -2.44 -12.24
C LEU A 329 -1.22 -1.75 -11.12
N GLN A 330 -1.68 -0.60 -10.61
CA GLN A 330 -1.10 0.03 -9.43
C GLN A 330 -1.33 -0.77 -8.14
N VAL A 331 -2.47 -1.45 -7.99
CA VAL A 331 -2.70 -2.39 -6.88
C VAL A 331 -1.70 -3.55 -6.98
N LYS A 332 -1.58 -4.18 -8.16
CA LYS A 332 -0.58 -5.24 -8.39
C LYS A 332 0.84 -4.77 -8.12
N GLN A 333 1.20 -3.55 -8.55
CA GLN A 333 2.51 -2.97 -8.27
C GLN A 333 2.76 -2.80 -6.76
N ARG A 334 1.75 -2.41 -5.99
CA ARG A 334 1.84 -2.30 -4.52
C ARG A 334 1.95 -3.67 -3.85
N GLU A 335 1.22 -4.66 -4.33
CA GLU A 335 1.31 -6.06 -3.85
C GLU A 335 2.69 -6.64 -4.09
N GLU A 336 3.22 -6.53 -5.31
CA GLU A 336 4.59 -6.95 -5.63
C GLU A 336 5.64 -6.16 -4.83
N GLY A 337 5.36 -4.90 -4.50
CA GLY A 337 6.20 -4.10 -3.59
C GLY A 337 6.21 -4.66 -2.16
N ARG A 338 5.04 -5.06 -1.64
CA ARG A 338 4.92 -5.72 -0.33
C ARG A 338 5.59 -7.08 -0.32
N HIS A 339 5.34 -7.92 -1.33
CA HIS A 339 6.03 -9.21 -1.47
C HIS A 339 7.54 -9.05 -1.46
N LYS A 340 8.08 -8.04 -2.16
CA LYS A 340 9.51 -7.74 -2.12
C LYS A 340 9.99 -7.45 -0.70
N ILE A 341 9.33 -6.53 0.00
CA ILE A 341 9.69 -6.15 1.38
C ILE A 341 9.64 -7.37 2.33
N ASP A 342 8.61 -8.20 2.20
CA ASP A 342 8.48 -9.41 3.02
C ASP A 342 9.62 -10.39 2.74
N THR A 343 9.98 -10.60 1.47
CA THR A 343 11.12 -11.46 1.09
C THR A 343 12.46 -10.89 1.56
N GLU A 344 12.68 -9.57 1.45
CA GLU A 344 13.88 -8.91 1.95
C GLU A 344 13.99 -8.99 3.49
N THR A 345 12.85 -8.94 4.18
CA THR A 345 12.78 -9.09 5.65
C THR A 345 13.12 -10.51 6.06
N ARG A 346 12.58 -11.52 5.36
CA ARG A 346 12.93 -12.94 5.56
C ARG A 346 14.40 -13.22 5.25
N LEU A 347 14.95 -12.64 4.19
CA LEU A 347 16.38 -12.74 3.86
C LEU A 347 17.24 -12.15 4.97
N ARG A 348 16.89 -10.97 5.49
CA ARG A 348 17.59 -10.36 6.62
C ARG A 348 17.53 -11.23 7.87
N GLY A 349 16.35 -11.77 8.22
CA GLY A 349 16.17 -12.69 9.34
C GLY A 349 17.05 -13.95 9.20
N ASN A 350 17.06 -14.55 8.01
CA ASN A 350 17.87 -15.72 7.73
C ASN A 350 19.38 -15.41 7.83
N ILE A 351 19.84 -14.27 7.31
CA ILE A 351 21.23 -13.83 7.47
C ILE A 351 21.60 -13.67 8.95
N THR A 352 20.70 -13.10 9.77
CA THR A 352 20.94 -12.96 11.21
C THR A 352 21.00 -14.31 11.91
N GLU A 353 20.12 -15.26 11.57
CA GLU A 353 20.13 -16.62 12.11
C GLU A 353 21.41 -17.38 11.73
N GLN A 354 21.88 -17.25 10.49
CA GLN A 354 23.16 -17.83 10.06
C GLN A 354 24.34 -17.27 10.87
N LYS A 355 24.36 -15.96 11.16
CA LYS A 355 25.37 -15.34 12.01
C LYS A 355 25.32 -15.90 13.44
N MET A 356 24.12 -15.97 14.04
CA MET A 356 23.95 -16.55 15.38
C MET A 356 24.40 -18.01 15.43
N LEU A 357 24.05 -18.83 14.43
CA LEU A 357 24.49 -20.22 14.37
C LEU A 357 26.02 -20.34 14.22
N SER A 358 26.64 -19.45 13.44
CA SER A 358 28.10 -19.37 13.34
C SER A 358 28.75 -19.00 14.67
N GLU A 359 28.19 -18.04 15.41
CA GLU A 359 28.65 -17.65 16.75
C GLU A 359 28.49 -18.80 17.75
N ILE A 360 27.35 -19.49 17.74
CA ILE A 360 27.12 -20.67 18.59
C ILE A 360 28.11 -21.79 18.24
N SER A 361 28.39 -22.02 16.95
CA SER A 361 29.40 -23.00 16.54
C SER A 361 30.77 -22.67 17.13
N GLN A 362 31.21 -21.41 17.04
CA GLN A 362 32.47 -20.95 17.62
C GLN A 362 32.47 -21.09 19.14
N GLN A 363 31.36 -20.76 19.80
CA GLN A 363 31.23 -20.92 21.25
C GLN A 363 31.34 -22.38 21.68
N ILE A 364 30.72 -23.32 20.94
CA ILE A 364 30.82 -24.75 21.24
C ILE A 364 32.25 -25.27 21.05
N ASP A 365 32.99 -24.79 20.05
CA ASP A 365 34.42 -25.10 19.88
C ASP A 365 35.25 -24.61 21.07
N LEU A 366 34.98 -23.39 21.54
CA LEU A 366 35.64 -22.83 22.72
C LEU A 366 35.28 -23.60 24.00
N GLU A 367 34.02 -23.99 24.19
CA GLU A 367 33.59 -24.81 25.32
C GLU A 367 34.25 -26.20 25.31
N HIS A 368 34.38 -26.83 24.15
CA HIS A 368 35.08 -28.11 24.03
C HIS A 368 36.56 -27.97 24.38
N LYS A 369 37.25 -26.94 23.87
CA LYS A 369 38.64 -26.61 24.25
C LYS A 369 38.77 -26.33 25.74
N ALA A 370 37.85 -25.56 26.33
CA ALA A 370 37.83 -25.25 27.75
C ALA A 370 37.69 -26.53 28.61
N LYS A 371 36.76 -27.43 28.25
CA LYS A 371 36.60 -28.73 28.92
C LYS A 371 37.85 -29.61 28.78
N GLN A 372 38.52 -29.57 27.64
CA GLN A 372 39.78 -30.31 27.43
C GLN A 372 40.91 -29.75 28.31
N ILE A 373 41.01 -28.43 28.44
CA ILE A 373 41.96 -27.77 29.36
C ILE A 373 41.64 -28.15 30.81
N GLU A 374 40.38 -28.02 31.24
CA GLU A 374 39.95 -28.38 32.59
C GLU A 374 40.26 -29.84 32.92
N HIS A 375 40.04 -30.74 31.96
CA HIS A 375 40.39 -32.15 32.10
C HIS A 375 41.90 -32.35 32.29
N ASN A 376 42.74 -31.71 31.45
CA ASN A 376 44.19 -31.80 31.56
C ASN A 376 44.71 -31.25 32.90
N VAL A 377 44.14 -30.13 33.36
CA VAL A 377 44.46 -29.55 34.68
C VAL A 377 44.11 -30.55 35.78
N LYS A 378 42.91 -31.14 35.74
CA LYS A 378 42.47 -32.14 36.72
C LYS A 378 43.38 -33.38 36.74
N VAL A 379 43.75 -33.91 35.57
CA VAL A 379 44.70 -35.03 35.47
C VAL A 379 46.05 -34.65 36.08
N HIS A 380 46.54 -33.45 35.83
CA HIS A 380 47.79 -32.96 36.42
C HIS A 380 47.70 -32.81 37.95
N GLU A 381 46.60 -32.25 38.46
CA GLU A 381 46.32 -32.16 39.90
C GLU A 381 46.25 -33.55 40.55
N ASP A 382 45.58 -34.50 39.92
CA ASP A 382 45.44 -35.86 40.46
C ASP A 382 46.81 -36.58 40.45
N ARG A 383 47.63 -36.41 39.40
CA ARG A 383 49.04 -36.87 39.40
C ARG A 383 49.86 -36.23 40.52
N ARG A 384 49.64 -34.93 40.80
CA ARG A 384 50.31 -34.23 41.90
C ARG A 384 49.86 -34.77 43.26
N LYS A 385 48.56 -35.04 43.45
CA LYS A 385 48.02 -35.67 44.66
C LYS A 385 48.57 -37.07 44.87
N VAL A 386 48.65 -37.89 43.82
CA VAL A 386 49.24 -39.22 43.88
C VAL A 386 50.70 -39.14 44.31
N ARG A 387 51.52 -38.32 43.65
CA ARG A 387 52.92 -38.08 44.05
C ARG A 387 53.05 -37.62 45.50
N ALA A 388 52.22 -36.65 45.92
CA ALA A 388 52.21 -36.20 47.31
C ALA A 388 51.83 -37.35 48.28
N SER A 389 50.85 -38.18 47.92
CA SER A 389 50.44 -39.33 48.73
C SER A 389 51.51 -40.42 48.80
N GLU A 390 52.28 -40.64 47.73
CA GLU A 390 53.42 -41.56 47.69
C GLU A 390 54.56 -41.06 48.57
N VAL A 391 54.86 -39.76 48.54
CA VAL A 391 55.84 -39.13 49.45
C VAL A 391 55.39 -39.25 50.91
N VAL A 392 54.11 -39.01 51.21
CA VAL A 392 53.58 -39.19 52.57
C VAL A 392 53.64 -40.65 53.00
N LYS A 393 53.30 -41.59 52.12
CA LYS A 393 53.42 -43.03 52.40
C LYS A 393 54.86 -43.45 52.62
N SER A 394 55.81 -42.98 51.81
CA SER A 394 57.23 -43.32 51.96
C SER A 394 57.81 -42.73 53.23
N MET A 395 57.44 -41.49 53.59
CA MET A 395 57.76 -40.91 54.90
C MET A 395 57.17 -41.73 56.04
N LYS A 396 55.89 -42.11 55.94
CA LYS A 396 55.25 -42.96 56.94
C LYS A 396 55.96 -44.30 57.07
N THR A 397 56.28 -44.99 55.98
CA THR A 397 57.02 -46.26 56.04
C THR A 397 58.42 -46.09 56.63
N ARG A 398 59.10 -44.96 56.38
CA ARG A 398 60.41 -44.66 57.00
C ARG A 398 60.25 -44.39 58.49
N MET A 399 59.19 -43.68 58.90
CA MET A 399 58.86 -43.48 60.32
C MET A 399 58.49 -44.80 60.99
N ASP A 400 57.67 -45.65 60.37
CA ASP A 400 57.31 -46.98 60.88
C ASP A 400 58.54 -47.89 60.96
N GLN A 401 59.46 -47.84 59.99
CA GLN A 401 60.76 -48.54 60.04
C GLN A 401 61.65 -48.02 61.16
N HIS A 402 61.66 -46.71 61.39
CA HIS A 402 62.38 -46.11 62.50
C HIS A 402 61.74 -46.53 63.82
N GLU A 403 60.42 -46.45 63.95
CA GLU A 403 59.68 -46.87 65.14
C GLU A 403 59.86 -48.37 65.42
N THR A 404 59.82 -49.24 64.43
CA THR A 404 60.10 -50.68 64.58
C THR A 404 61.56 -50.96 64.93
N HIS A 405 62.52 -50.23 64.36
CA HIS A 405 63.93 -50.36 64.73
C HIS A 405 64.19 -49.89 66.17
N TYR A 406 63.60 -48.77 66.59
CA TYR A 406 63.71 -48.27 67.95
C TYR A 406 62.91 -49.12 68.95
N SER A 407 61.75 -49.62 68.56
CA SER A 407 60.95 -50.59 69.33
C SER A 407 61.69 -51.92 69.45
N GLY A 408 62.36 -52.41 68.41
CA GLY A 408 63.20 -53.60 68.45
C GLY A 408 64.47 -53.40 69.29
N LYS A 409 65.12 -52.23 69.21
CA LYS A 409 66.21 -51.85 70.12
C LYS A 409 65.70 -51.70 71.56
N PHE A 410 64.51 -51.14 71.75
CA PHE A 410 63.88 -51.00 73.04
C PHE A 410 63.52 -52.36 73.60
N GLN A 411 62.96 -53.29 72.82
CA GLN A 411 62.67 -54.66 73.24
C GLN A 411 63.94 -55.46 73.54
N LYS A 412 65.01 -55.29 72.76
CA LYS A 412 66.32 -55.88 73.09
C LYS A 412 66.88 -55.28 74.37
N ARG A 413 66.85 -53.96 74.50
CA ARG A 413 67.22 -53.27 75.75
C ARG A 413 66.32 -53.64 76.91
N TYR A 414 65.04 -53.89 76.68
CA TYR A 414 64.04 -54.24 77.68
C TYR A 414 64.17 -55.70 78.08
N ALA A 415 64.55 -56.60 77.16
CA ALA A 415 64.90 -57.99 77.46
C ALA A 415 66.26 -58.09 78.15
N GLU A 416 67.22 -57.25 77.77
CA GLU A 416 68.52 -57.13 78.44
C GLU A 416 68.40 -56.38 79.76
N GLN A 417 67.48 -55.43 79.88
CA GLN A 417 67.08 -54.76 81.10
C GLN A 417 66.24 -55.71 81.96
N LEU A 418 65.37 -56.58 81.45
CA LEU A 418 64.73 -57.66 82.20
C LEU A 418 65.79 -58.64 82.67
N ARG A 419 66.79 -58.98 81.84
CA ARG A 419 67.88 -59.86 82.25
C ARG A 419 68.74 -59.21 83.35
N ARG A 420 69.00 -57.91 83.23
CA ARG A 420 69.67 -57.09 84.26
C ARG A 420 68.79 -56.78 85.45
N GLU A 421 67.47 -56.65 85.33
CA GLU A 421 66.49 -56.47 86.40
C GLU A 421 66.28 -57.80 87.13
N HIS A 422 66.38 -58.94 86.46
CA HIS A 422 66.49 -60.24 87.12
C HIS A 422 67.83 -60.40 87.86
N GLU A 423 68.90 -59.70 87.45
CA GLU A 423 70.19 -59.59 88.18
C GLU A 423 70.23 -58.43 89.22
N ASP A 424 69.44 -57.36 89.06
CA ASP A 424 69.42 -56.11 89.84
C ASP A 424 68.18 -56.00 90.76
N HIS A 425 67.16 -56.85 90.62
CA HIS A 425 66.16 -57.14 91.66
C HIS A 425 66.79 -57.90 92.84
N LEU A 426 68.06 -58.30 92.73
CA LEU A 426 68.97 -58.70 93.81
C LEU A 426 69.82 -57.53 94.37
N LYS A 427 69.77 -56.32 93.81
CA LYS A 427 70.52 -55.14 94.26
C LYS A 427 69.70 -53.84 94.10
N HIS A 428 68.70 -53.73 94.96
CA HIS A 428 68.18 -52.50 95.57
C HIS A 428 67.83 -51.29 94.68
N PHE A 429 66.53 -50.96 94.70
CA PHE A 429 65.91 -49.63 94.65
C PHE A 429 66.82 -48.40 94.42
N GLN A 430 66.45 -47.53 93.46
CA GLN A 430 65.72 -46.27 93.73
C GLN A 430 65.76 -45.30 92.52
N LYS A 431 64.57 -45.09 91.94
CA LYS A 431 63.93 -43.84 91.46
C LYS A 431 64.80 -42.59 91.25
N MET A 432 64.72 -41.98 90.06
CA MET A 432 64.77 -40.52 89.85
C MET A 432 64.09 -40.14 88.51
N VAL A 433 63.05 -39.31 88.60
CA VAL A 433 62.34 -38.63 87.50
C VAL A 433 62.65 -37.14 87.58
N GLY A 434 62.54 -36.42 86.46
CA GLY A 434 62.08 -35.02 86.50
C GLY A 434 62.98 -33.95 85.88
N LYS A 435 63.20 -34.01 84.56
CA LYS A 435 63.49 -32.81 83.73
C LYS A 435 62.75 -32.78 82.37
N GLY A 436 62.00 -33.84 82.01
CA GLY A 436 61.26 -33.92 80.75
C GLY A 436 59.91 -33.21 80.77
N GLU A 437 59.20 -33.28 81.90
CA GLU A 437 57.84 -32.72 82.04
C GLU A 437 57.82 -31.18 81.88
N ASP A 438 58.87 -30.47 82.30
CA ASP A 438 58.99 -29.01 82.10
C ASP A 438 59.21 -28.60 80.64
N GLN A 439 59.88 -29.46 79.86
CA GLN A 439 60.05 -29.22 78.42
C GLN A 439 58.76 -29.53 77.66
N GLU A 440 58.05 -30.58 78.04
CA GLU A 440 56.74 -30.94 77.48
C GLU A 440 55.67 -29.90 77.82
N TYR A 441 55.65 -29.38 79.05
CA TYR A 441 54.74 -28.31 79.45
C TYR A 441 54.99 -27.01 78.67
N ASN A 442 56.26 -26.65 78.44
CA ASN A 442 56.62 -25.49 77.62
C ASN A 442 56.25 -25.66 76.14
N LEU A 443 56.46 -26.85 75.57
CA LEU A 443 56.06 -27.18 74.19
C LEU A 443 54.54 -27.17 74.03
N HIS A 444 53.82 -27.77 74.98
CA HIS A 444 52.37 -27.80 74.98
C HIS A 444 51.78 -26.38 75.03
N ASN A 445 52.33 -25.50 75.86
CA ASN A 445 51.90 -24.09 75.92
C ASN A 445 52.23 -23.30 74.65
N ARG A 446 53.38 -23.54 74.00
CA ARG A 446 53.72 -22.91 72.72
C ARG A 446 52.77 -23.35 71.59
N VAL A 447 52.47 -24.64 71.49
CA VAL A 447 51.52 -25.17 70.50
C VAL A 447 50.12 -24.62 70.75
N LYS A 448 49.66 -24.60 72.01
CA LYS A 448 48.36 -24.04 72.39
C LYS A 448 48.26 -22.55 72.05
N ASN A 449 49.30 -21.77 72.32
CA ASN A 449 49.34 -20.33 71.98
C ASN A 449 49.37 -20.10 70.46
N ALA A 450 50.11 -20.93 69.70
CA ALA A 450 50.12 -20.86 68.24
C ALA A 450 48.77 -21.25 67.62
N GLU A 451 48.09 -22.27 68.15
CA GLU A 451 46.76 -22.70 67.75
C GLU A 451 45.72 -21.59 68.01
N TYR A 452 45.80 -20.94 69.17
CA TYR A 452 44.94 -19.80 69.52
C TYR A 452 45.18 -18.59 68.60
N ALA A 453 46.44 -18.29 68.27
CA ALA A 453 46.79 -17.24 67.31
C ALA A 453 46.26 -17.56 65.89
N ARG A 454 46.37 -18.82 65.44
CA ARG A 454 45.81 -19.28 64.16
C ARG A 454 44.29 -19.09 64.12
N GLN A 455 43.59 -19.54 65.17
CA GLN A 455 42.13 -19.41 65.25
C GLN A 455 41.67 -17.95 65.25
N LYS A 456 42.39 -17.06 65.97
CA LYS A 456 42.11 -15.62 65.96
C LYS A 456 42.31 -15.01 64.57
N GLN A 457 43.35 -15.42 63.85
CA GLN A 457 43.63 -14.97 62.49
C GLN A 457 42.58 -15.51 61.49
N GLU A 458 42.19 -16.79 61.61
CA GLU A 458 41.13 -17.40 60.80
C GLU A 458 39.78 -16.68 60.99
N GLN A 459 39.41 -16.34 62.22
CA GLN A 459 38.19 -15.56 62.48
C GLN A 459 38.26 -14.17 61.85
N ARG A 460 39.44 -13.51 61.88
CA ARG A 460 39.64 -12.21 61.22
C ARG A 460 39.52 -12.32 59.70
N VAL A 461 40.09 -13.36 59.09
CA VAL A 461 39.95 -13.64 57.65
C VAL A 461 38.50 -13.92 57.27
N ARG A 462 37.76 -14.68 58.08
CA ARG A 462 36.32 -14.94 57.83
C ARG A 462 35.50 -13.66 57.88
N LYS A 463 35.74 -12.77 58.86
CA LYS A 463 35.08 -11.46 58.96
C LYS A 463 35.40 -10.57 57.75
N LEU A 464 36.67 -10.47 57.35
CA LEU A 464 37.08 -9.69 56.17
C LEU A 464 36.49 -10.26 54.87
N ASN A 465 36.42 -11.59 54.74
CA ASN A 465 35.80 -12.23 53.57
C ASN A 465 34.29 -11.97 53.50
N GLN A 466 33.60 -12.01 54.64
CA GLN A 466 32.18 -11.63 54.73
C GLN A 466 31.97 -10.16 54.34
N GLN A 467 32.79 -9.25 54.87
CA GLN A 467 32.73 -7.82 54.52
C GLN A 467 33.01 -7.57 53.02
N LEU A 468 33.97 -8.30 52.43
CA LEU A 468 34.28 -8.21 51.00
C LEU A 468 33.13 -8.74 50.13
N MET A 469 32.46 -9.82 50.54
CA MET A 469 31.28 -10.35 49.85
C MET A 469 30.09 -9.39 49.94
N GLU A 470 29.86 -8.76 51.09
CA GLU A 470 28.83 -7.73 51.25
C GLU A 470 29.10 -6.49 50.39
N LEU A 471 30.36 -6.03 50.32
CA LEU A 471 30.74 -4.92 49.43
C LEU A 471 30.56 -5.27 47.95
N LYS A 472 30.94 -6.48 47.53
CA LYS A 472 30.68 -6.96 46.16
C LYS A 472 29.19 -6.99 45.83
N ARG A 473 28.36 -7.45 46.77
CA ARG A 473 26.90 -7.45 46.61
C ARG A 473 26.34 -6.03 46.51
N LYS A 474 26.76 -5.11 47.38
CA LYS A 474 26.36 -3.69 47.33
C LYS A 474 26.77 -3.02 46.02
N ASN A 475 27.98 -3.29 45.53
CA ASN A 475 28.47 -2.75 44.25
C ASN A 475 27.66 -3.29 43.06
N ALA A 476 27.39 -4.61 43.03
CA ALA A 476 26.58 -5.21 41.98
C ALA A 476 25.14 -4.65 41.92
N VAL A 477 24.54 -4.39 43.09
CA VAL A 477 23.21 -3.75 43.16
C VAL A 477 23.28 -2.30 42.68
N LYS A 478 24.31 -1.55 43.06
CA LYS A 478 24.50 -0.17 42.63
C LYS A 478 24.67 -0.06 41.11
N ILE A 479 25.53 -0.88 40.51
CA ILE A 479 25.70 -0.94 39.04
C ILE A 479 24.38 -1.28 38.34
N LYS A 480 23.62 -2.24 38.87
CA LYS A 480 22.32 -2.60 38.28
C LYS A 480 21.32 -1.45 38.33
N ASN A 481 21.26 -0.72 39.44
CA ASN A 481 20.38 0.44 39.58
C ASN A 481 20.81 1.57 38.64
N GLU A 482 22.11 1.89 38.58
CA GLU A 482 22.66 2.90 37.66
C GLU A 482 22.38 2.53 36.20
N MET A 483 22.56 1.27 35.80
CA MET A 483 22.19 0.80 34.46
C MET A 483 20.71 1.03 34.16
N THR A 484 19.81 0.69 35.10
CA THR A 484 18.37 0.87 34.89
C THR A 484 17.94 2.34 34.85
N GLU A 485 18.64 3.23 35.55
CA GLU A 485 18.39 4.67 35.49
C GLU A 485 18.86 5.26 34.16
N VAL A 486 20.03 4.83 33.67
CA VAL A 486 20.56 5.23 32.36
C VAL A 486 19.67 4.73 31.22
N GLU A 487 19.19 3.48 31.28
CA GLU A 487 18.25 2.95 30.28
C GLU A 487 16.90 3.70 30.28
N ARG A 488 16.45 4.21 31.43
CA ARG A 488 15.24 5.03 31.50
C ARG A 488 15.46 6.40 30.89
N SER A 489 16.56 7.07 31.22
CA SER A 489 16.86 8.39 30.65
C SER A 489 17.14 8.32 29.14
N GLU A 490 17.77 7.24 28.67
CA GLU A 490 17.95 6.97 27.23
C GLU A 490 16.60 6.85 26.52
N LYS A 491 15.66 6.06 27.07
CA LYS A 491 14.29 5.94 26.51
C LYS A 491 13.51 7.25 26.55
N GLU A 492 13.69 8.06 27.60
CA GLU A 492 13.06 9.39 27.67
C GLU A 492 13.60 10.33 26.59
N LEU A 493 14.91 10.33 26.36
CA LEU A 493 15.56 11.11 25.30
C LEU A 493 15.18 10.61 23.90
N GLU A 494 15.08 9.29 23.69
CA GLU A 494 14.60 8.71 22.43
C GLU A 494 13.15 9.13 22.13
N GLN A 495 12.29 9.13 23.15
CA GLN A 495 10.90 9.59 23.01
C GLN A 495 10.82 11.09 22.73
N GLN A 496 11.67 11.92 23.37
CA GLN A 496 11.76 13.35 23.07
C GLN A 496 12.24 13.58 21.63
N LEU A 497 13.29 12.87 21.19
CA LEU A 497 13.79 12.94 19.82
C LEU A 497 12.72 12.59 18.78
N LEU A 498 11.94 11.53 19.02
CA LEU A 498 10.83 11.13 18.15
C LEU A 498 9.73 12.21 18.06
N ARG A 499 9.43 12.89 19.17
CA ARG A 499 8.46 14.01 19.17
C ARG A 499 8.98 15.18 18.34
N GLU A 500 10.23 15.59 18.55
CA GLU A 500 10.86 16.68 17.80
C GLU A 500 10.98 16.35 16.30
N GLN A 501 11.31 15.11 15.94
CA GLN A 501 11.33 14.66 14.55
C GLN A 501 9.93 14.70 13.90
N ALA A 502 8.89 14.34 14.65
CA ALA A 502 7.52 14.42 14.17
C ALA A 502 7.08 15.89 13.99
N GLU A 503 7.47 16.79 14.89
CA GLU A 503 7.22 18.23 14.74
C GLU A 503 7.97 18.84 13.55
N LEU A 504 9.24 18.51 13.39
CA LEU A 504 10.03 18.92 12.23
C LEU A 504 9.39 18.44 10.91
N THR A 505 8.85 17.21 10.91
CA THR A 505 8.13 16.67 9.76
C THR A 505 6.84 17.45 9.48
N LYS A 506 6.06 17.80 10.51
CA LYS A 506 4.87 18.66 10.37
C LYS A 506 5.23 20.02 9.78
N VAL A 507 6.28 20.67 10.29
CA VAL A 507 6.76 21.97 9.80
C VAL A 507 7.26 21.87 8.35
N THR A 508 7.95 20.78 8.00
CA THR A 508 8.43 20.54 6.63
C THR A 508 7.27 20.35 5.66
N ILE A 509 6.22 19.60 6.07
CA ILE A 509 4.99 19.44 5.29
C ILE A 509 4.30 20.80 5.13
N MET A 510 4.14 21.58 6.21
CA MET A 510 3.55 22.92 6.14
C MET A 510 4.32 23.85 5.21
N ARG A 511 5.66 23.88 5.30
CA ARG A 511 6.53 24.64 4.40
C ARG A 511 6.29 24.22 2.95
N ASN A 512 6.26 22.93 2.65
CA ASN A 512 6.04 22.44 1.29
C ASN A 512 4.65 22.82 0.76
N VAL A 513 3.62 22.79 1.61
CA VAL A 513 2.28 23.26 1.24
C VAL A 513 2.28 24.77 0.95
N ILE A 514 2.93 25.58 1.78
CA ILE A 514 3.06 27.03 1.57
C ILE A 514 3.83 27.32 0.27
N CYS A 515 4.95 26.65 0.02
CA CYS A 515 5.71 26.83 -1.22
C CYS A 515 4.91 26.41 -2.47
N VAL A 516 4.06 25.38 -2.38
CA VAL A 516 3.17 24.98 -3.48
C VAL A 516 2.06 26.00 -3.70
N VAL A 517 1.51 26.57 -2.63
CA VAL A 517 0.51 27.64 -2.71
C VAL A 517 1.13 28.92 -3.29
N ASP A 518 2.34 29.31 -2.87
CA ASP A 518 3.04 30.48 -3.40
C ASP A 518 3.41 30.31 -4.88
N VAL A 519 3.89 29.14 -5.30
CA VAL A 519 4.18 28.86 -6.73
C VAL A 519 2.91 28.89 -7.58
N ASN A 520 1.78 28.43 -7.04
CA ASN A 520 0.49 28.49 -7.73
C ASN A 520 -0.07 29.92 -7.75
N LEU A 521 0.09 30.71 -6.69
CA LEU A 521 -0.27 32.13 -6.67
C LEU A 521 0.57 32.94 -7.66
N TRP A 522 1.87 32.66 -7.75
CA TRP A 522 2.77 33.32 -8.70
C TRP A 522 2.38 32.99 -10.15
N LYS A 523 2.04 31.73 -10.44
CA LYS A 523 1.51 31.33 -11.75
C LYS A 523 0.15 31.94 -12.08
N CYS A 524 -0.71 32.13 -11.08
CA CYS A 524 -1.97 32.85 -11.26
C CYS A 524 -1.74 34.35 -11.54
N LEU A 525 -0.78 34.98 -10.88
CA LEU A 525 -0.38 36.37 -11.12
C LEU A 525 0.26 36.57 -12.51
N GLU A 526 1.10 35.63 -12.96
CA GLU A 526 1.60 35.60 -14.35
C GLU A 526 0.46 35.47 -15.36
N TYR A 527 -0.55 34.62 -15.08
CA TYR A 527 -1.72 34.46 -15.95
C TYR A 527 -2.58 35.74 -16.02
N ILE A 528 -2.70 36.48 -14.92
CA ILE A 528 -3.42 37.75 -14.86
C ILE A 528 -2.65 38.85 -15.61
N GLN A 529 -1.32 38.93 -15.44
CA GLN A 529 -0.50 39.89 -16.20
C GLN A 529 -0.51 39.60 -17.71
N HIS A 530 -0.48 38.32 -18.12
CA HIS A 530 -0.62 37.95 -19.53
C HIS A 530 -2.01 38.26 -20.08
N TRP A 531 -3.06 38.18 -19.27
CA TRP A 531 -4.41 38.60 -19.66
C TRP A 531 -4.56 40.11 -19.78
N GLU A 532 -4.00 40.89 -18.86
CA GLU A 532 -4.00 42.36 -18.94
C GLU A 532 -3.19 42.87 -20.15
N LEU A 533 -2.05 42.25 -20.47
CA LEU A 533 -1.27 42.57 -21.68
C LEU A 533 -2.00 42.17 -22.97
N ALA A 534 -2.80 41.10 -22.96
CA ALA A 534 -3.61 40.70 -24.10
C ALA A 534 -4.84 41.63 -24.32
N LEU A 535 -5.36 42.25 -23.27
CA LEU A 535 -6.44 43.23 -23.35
C LEU A 535 -5.97 44.61 -23.84
N LEU A 536 -4.73 44.99 -23.54
CA LEU A 536 -4.11 46.26 -23.99
C LEU A 536 -3.63 46.26 -25.46
N THR A 537 -3.70 45.12 -26.16
CA THR A 537 -3.28 44.98 -27.57
C THR A 537 -4.46 44.83 -28.54
N LEU A 538 -5.69 45.04 -28.04
CA LEU A 538 -6.95 44.93 -28.79
C LEU A 538 -7.65 46.28 -29.07
N ASP A 539 -7.00 47.41 -28.74
CA ASP A 539 -7.26 48.75 -29.31
C ASP A 539 -6.13 49.12 -30.28
#